data_AF-A0A8K0K7A8-F1
#
_entry.id   AF-A0A8K0K7A8-F1
#
_cell.length_a   1.000
_cell.length_b   1.000
_cell.length_c   1.000
_cell.angle_alpha   90.00
_cell.angle_beta   90.00
_cell.angle_gamma   90.00
#
_symmetry.space_group_name_H-M   'P 1'
#
loop_
_entity.id
_entity.type
_entity.pdbx_description
1 polymer ?
#
loop_
_entity_poly.entity_id
_entity_poly.type
_entity_poly.pdbx_seq_one_letter_code
_entity_poly.pdbx_strand_id
1 'polypeptide(L)'
;MHSTTSADSAQNELALRALDFKGQALTFNATTDGILATLSHCLEIMEKREEGWRKRLEREVERRRKAEELCRLTRQHTAQAVQQRQQQSNARSALARGGPDFEEGPHSALNDEEFYDAVESALDKIEEEAEFRERLKNIHQNVTSVSKATSHRLWPE
;
A
#
# COMPACT_ATOMS: atom_id res chain seq x y z
N MET A 1 71.16 57.52 19.66
CA MET A 1 70.83 56.77 18.43
C MET A 1 69.97 55.53 18.73
N HIS A 2 68.87 55.65 19.48
CA HIS A 2 68.07 54.48 19.86
C HIS A 2 66.58 54.78 19.67
N SER A 3 66.08 54.53 18.45
CA SER A 3 64.63 54.60 18.18
C SER A 3 64.14 53.55 17.18
N THR A 4 64.98 52.60 16.76
CA THR A 4 64.62 51.61 15.71
C THR A 4 64.02 50.31 16.25
N THR A 5 64.16 49.99 17.54
CA THR A 5 63.80 48.66 18.09
C THR A 5 62.29 48.39 18.19
N SER A 6 61.46 49.43 18.29
CA SER A 6 60.01 49.27 18.52
C SER A 6 59.20 49.00 17.24
N ALA A 7 59.73 49.38 16.07
CA ALA A 7 59.05 49.16 14.79
C ALA A 7 59.30 47.73 14.28
N ASP A 8 60.52 47.21 14.46
CA ASP A 8 60.89 45.84 14.11
C ASP A 8 60.12 44.80 14.93
N SER A 9 59.85 45.06 16.22
CA SER A 9 59.08 44.13 17.06
C SER A 9 57.63 43.98 16.62
N ALA A 10 56.99 45.08 16.21
CA ALA A 10 55.60 45.06 15.74
C ALA A 10 55.45 44.39 14.36
N GLN A 11 56.42 44.58 13.47
CA GLN A 11 56.45 43.89 12.18
C GLN A 11 56.64 42.37 12.34
N ASN A 12 57.45 41.95 13.31
CA ASN A 12 57.68 40.54 13.59
C ASN A 12 56.44 39.84 14.18
N GLU A 13 55.67 40.54 15.02
CA GLU A 13 54.43 40.04 15.61
C GLU A 13 53.31 39.87 14.56
N LEU A 14 53.19 40.81 13.62
CA LEU A 14 52.28 40.72 12.48
C LEU A 14 52.65 39.56 11.54
N ALA A 15 53.94 39.32 11.30
CA ALA A 15 54.42 38.21 10.49
C ALA A 15 54.10 36.85 11.14
N LEU A 16 54.28 36.72 12.45
CA LEU A 16 53.88 35.53 13.22
C LEU A 16 52.38 35.26 13.12
N ARG A 17 51.55 36.30 13.24
CA ARG A 17 50.09 36.18 13.10
C ARG A 17 49.65 35.78 11.68
N ALA A 18 50.33 36.29 10.65
CA ALA A 18 50.06 35.92 9.27
C ALA A 18 50.47 34.47 8.96
N LEU A 19 51.58 34.00 9.54
CA LEU A 19 51.99 32.60 9.48
C LEU A 19 50.99 31.67 10.19
N ASP A 20 50.47 32.09 11.35
CA ASP A 20 49.42 31.38 12.08
C ASP A 20 48.11 31.29 11.26
N PHE A 21 47.66 32.39 10.65
CA PHE A 21 46.48 32.38 9.77
C PHE A 21 46.65 31.42 8.58
N LYS A 22 47.84 31.38 7.96
CA LYS A 22 48.13 30.47 6.84
C LYS A 22 48.11 29.00 7.28
N GLY A 23 48.64 28.69 8.47
CA GLY A 23 48.59 27.34 9.06
C GLY A 23 47.17 26.91 9.42
N GLN A 24 46.37 27.82 9.99
CA GLN A 24 44.95 27.61 10.28
C GLN A 24 44.14 27.39 9.00
N ALA A 25 44.39 28.17 7.95
CA ALA A 25 43.74 28.01 6.66
C ALA A 25 44.09 26.67 5.97
N LEU A 26 45.36 26.23 6.03
CA LEU A 26 45.77 24.93 5.51
C LEU A 26 45.08 23.77 6.24
N THR A 27 45.02 23.84 7.58
CA THR A 27 44.35 22.83 8.40
C THR A 27 42.85 22.82 8.10
N PHE A 28 42.21 23.98 8.03
CA PHE A 28 40.80 24.11 7.67
C PHE A 28 40.51 23.51 6.29
N ASN A 29 41.37 23.77 5.31
CA ASN A 29 41.22 23.20 3.97
C ASN A 29 41.33 21.67 4.01
N ALA A 30 42.36 21.14 4.68
CA ALA A 30 42.54 19.70 4.84
C ALA A 30 41.36 19.04 5.59
N THR A 31 40.82 19.66 6.63
CA THR A 31 39.66 19.11 7.36
C THR A 31 38.39 19.19 6.51
N THR A 32 38.21 20.27 5.75
CA THR A 32 37.05 20.42 4.85
C THR A 32 37.10 19.39 3.74
N ASP A 33 38.27 19.18 3.11
CA ASP A 33 38.46 18.13 2.11
C ASP A 33 38.16 16.74 2.67
N GLY A 34 38.61 16.45 3.90
CA GLY A 34 38.28 15.19 4.59
C GLY A 34 36.78 14.99 4.85
N ILE A 35 36.08 16.06 5.25
CA ILE A 35 34.62 16.02 5.44
C ILE A 35 33.92 15.79 4.09
N LEU A 36 34.31 16.52 3.05
CA LEU A 36 33.73 16.37 1.70
C LEU A 36 33.97 14.97 1.13
N ALA A 37 35.14 14.39 1.33
CA ALA A 37 35.44 13.02 0.94
C ALA A 37 34.52 12.02 1.66
N THR A 38 34.30 12.22 2.97
CA THR A 38 33.40 11.36 3.76
C THR A 38 31.95 11.47 3.29
N LEU A 39 31.46 12.68 3.04
CA LEU A 39 30.11 12.91 2.51
C LEU A 39 29.94 12.29 1.11
N SER A 40 30.94 12.43 0.25
CA SER A 40 30.95 11.82 -1.09
C SER A 40 30.85 10.29 -0.98
N HIS A 41 31.61 9.69 -0.07
CA HIS A 41 31.52 8.25 0.19
C HIS A 41 30.13 7.83 0.72
N CYS A 42 29.51 8.63 1.59
CA CYS A 42 28.15 8.38 2.04
C CYS A 42 27.15 8.38 0.88
N LEU A 43 27.28 9.32 -0.06
CA LEU A 43 26.42 9.38 -1.25
C LEU A 43 26.57 8.13 -2.12
N GLU A 44 27.78 7.67 -2.38
CA GLU A 44 28.02 6.44 -3.15
C GLU A 44 27.36 5.21 -2.49
N ILE A 45 27.39 5.11 -1.17
CA ILE A 45 26.71 4.02 -0.43
C ILE A 45 25.19 4.12 -0.61
N MET A 46 24.64 5.33 -0.50
CA MET A 46 23.22 5.58 -0.69
C MET A 46 22.77 5.22 -2.11
N GLU A 47 23.55 5.60 -3.13
CA GLU A 47 23.28 5.29 -4.53
C GLU A 47 23.29 3.77 -4.79
N LYS A 48 24.30 3.05 -4.29
CA LYS A 48 24.35 1.58 -4.39
C LYS A 48 23.14 0.92 -3.72
N ARG A 49 22.72 1.43 -2.57
CA ARG A 49 21.52 0.94 -1.87
C ARG A 49 20.26 1.22 -2.69
N GLU A 50 20.12 2.42 -3.25
CA GLU A 50 18.99 2.80 -4.10
C GLU A 50 18.91 1.91 -5.35
N GLU A 51 20.03 1.67 -6.04
CA GLU A 51 20.08 0.79 -7.21
C GLU A 51 19.66 -0.64 -6.85
N GLY A 52 20.07 -1.13 -5.67
CA GLY A 52 19.64 -2.42 -5.14
C GLY A 52 18.12 -2.49 -4.95
N TRP A 53 17.51 -1.45 -4.37
CA TRP A 53 16.06 -1.37 -4.21
C TRP A 53 15.31 -1.22 -5.54
N ARG A 54 15.84 -0.43 -6.47
CA ARG A 54 15.28 -0.26 -7.82
C ARG A 54 15.19 -1.61 -8.54
N LYS A 55 16.27 -2.39 -8.57
CA LYS A 55 16.29 -3.74 -9.15
C LYS A 55 15.34 -4.71 -8.44
N ARG A 56 15.14 -4.59 -7.13
CA ARG A 56 14.18 -5.43 -6.38
C ARG A 56 12.75 -5.06 -6.76
N LEU A 57 12.45 -3.77 -6.86
CA LEU A 57 11.14 -3.25 -7.26
C LEU A 57 10.80 -3.67 -8.69
N GLU A 58 11.72 -3.53 -9.63
CA GLU A 58 11.52 -3.96 -11.03
C GLU A 58 11.15 -5.46 -11.12
N ARG A 59 11.83 -6.32 -10.36
CA ARG A 59 11.49 -7.75 -10.30
C ARG A 59 10.13 -8.02 -9.68
N GLU A 60 9.73 -7.25 -8.66
CA GLU A 60 8.41 -7.35 -8.04
C GLU A 60 7.31 -6.93 -9.01
N VAL A 61 7.49 -5.79 -9.69
CA VAL A 61 6.57 -5.27 -10.69
C VAL A 61 6.36 -6.29 -11.82
N GLU A 62 7.45 -6.86 -12.34
CA GLU A 62 7.35 -7.87 -13.40
C GLU A 62 6.65 -9.16 -12.92
N ARG A 63 6.93 -9.62 -11.69
CA ARG A 63 6.21 -10.76 -11.08
C ARG A 63 4.73 -10.47 -10.93
N ARG A 64 4.37 -9.29 -10.44
CA ARG A 64 2.98 -8.84 -10.28
C ARG A 64 2.26 -8.80 -11.63
N ARG A 65 2.89 -8.20 -12.65
CA ARG A 65 2.33 -8.13 -14.00
C ARG A 65 2.04 -9.51 -14.58
N LYS A 66 2.95 -10.48 -14.41
CA LYS A 66 2.74 -11.86 -14.85
C LYS A 66 1.58 -12.54 -14.13
N ALA A 67 1.48 -12.36 -12.81
CA ALA A 67 0.38 -12.91 -12.03
C ALA A 67 -0.98 -12.30 -12.44
N GLU A 68 -1.03 -10.98 -12.62
CA GLU A 68 -2.24 -10.28 -13.08
C GLU A 68 -2.69 -10.76 -14.46
N GLU A 69 -1.74 -10.98 -15.39
CA GLU A 69 -2.06 -11.51 -16.72
C GLU A 69 -2.62 -12.94 -16.66
N LEU A 70 -2.02 -13.82 -15.85
CA LEU A 70 -2.53 -15.18 -15.66
C LEU A 70 -3.93 -15.19 -15.05
N CYS A 71 -4.19 -14.35 -14.05
CA CYS A 71 -5.52 -14.18 -13.47
C CYS A 71 -6.53 -13.68 -14.51
N ARG A 72 -6.14 -12.69 -15.33
CA ARG A 72 -6.98 -12.16 -16.41
C ARG A 72 -7.34 -13.23 -17.43
N LEU A 73 -6.36 -13.99 -17.91
CA LEU A 73 -6.57 -15.08 -18.86
C LEU A 73 -7.47 -16.18 -18.28
N THR A 74 -7.27 -16.54 -17.01
CA THR A 74 -8.10 -17.54 -16.33
C THR A 74 -9.56 -17.07 -16.25
N ARG A 75 -9.79 -15.82 -15.83
CA ARG A 75 -11.13 -15.22 -15.76
C ARG A 75 -11.82 -15.17 -17.12
N GLN A 76 -11.07 -14.80 -18.17
CA GLN A 76 -11.60 -14.79 -19.54
C GLN A 76 -11.97 -16.20 -20.00
N HIS A 77 -11.10 -17.19 -19.77
CA HIS A 77 -11.37 -18.58 -20.12
C HIS A 77 -12.58 -19.14 -19.38
N THR A 78 -12.72 -18.86 -18.07
CA THR A 78 -13.89 -19.27 -17.30
C THR A 78 -15.16 -18.60 -17.79
N ALA A 79 -15.12 -17.29 -18.09
CA ALA A 79 -16.28 -16.58 -18.63
C ALA A 79 -16.72 -17.14 -19.99
N GLN A 80 -15.76 -17.43 -20.88
CA GLN A 80 -16.05 -18.06 -22.17
C GLN A 80 -16.63 -19.47 -22.00
N ALA A 81 -16.09 -20.29 -21.10
CA ALA A 81 -16.58 -21.63 -20.83
C ALA A 81 -18.01 -21.63 -20.25
N VAL A 82 -18.32 -20.69 -19.36
CA VAL A 82 -19.69 -20.49 -18.84
C VAL A 82 -20.63 -20.06 -19.96
N GLN A 83 -20.25 -19.08 -20.77
CA GLN A 83 -21.07 -18.61 -21.89
C GLN A 83 -21.37 -19.71 -22.90
N GLN A 84 -20.38 -20.55 -23.26
CA GLN A 84 -20.59 -21.69 -24.15
C GLN A 84 -21.53 -22.73 -23.55
N ARG A 85 -21.37 -23.04 -22.25
CA ARG A 85 -22.26 -23.97 -21.55
C ARG A 85 -23.69 -23.45 -21.48
N GLN A 86 -23.87 -22.14 -21.25
CA GLN A 86 -25.18 -21.51 -21.26
C GLN A 86 -25.82 -21.55 -22.64
N GLN A 87 -25.08 -21.27 -23.72
CA GLN A 87 -25.59 -21.38 -25.09
C GLN A 87 -26.04 -22.82 -25.41
N GLN A 88 -25.26 -23.82 -25.00
CA GLN A 88 -25.64 -25.23 -25.17
C GLN A 88 -26.86 -25.61 -24.31
N SER A 89 -26.94 -25.11 -23.07
CA SER A 89 -28.09 -25.32 -22.19
C SER A 89 -29.35 -24.67 -22.76
N ASN A 90 -29.28 -23.41 -23.19
CA ASN A 90 -30.38 -22.68 -23.80
C ASN A 90 -30.83 -23.33 -25.11
N ALA A 91 -29.90 -23.83 -25.94
CA ALA A 91 -30.25 -24.58 -27.14
C ALA A 91 -30.97 -25.90 -26.81
N ARG A 92 -30.51 -26.64 -25.78
CA ARG A 92 -31.17 -27.88 -25.32
C ARG A 92 -32.52 -27.61 -24.65
N SER A 93 -32.61 -26.54 -23.85
CA SER A 93 -33.84 -26.08 -23.20
C SER A 93 -34.85 -25.61 -24.24
N ALA A 94 -34.44 -24.86 -25.27
CA ALA A 94 -35.31 -24.48 -26.38
C ALA A 94 -35.84 -25.70 -27.16
N LEU A 95 -35.04 -26.77 -27.30
CA LEU A 95 -35.52 -28.04 -27.87
C LEU A 95 -36.43 -28.85 -26.93
N ALA A 96 -36.30 -28.71 -25.61
CA ALA A 96 -37.06 -29.47 -24.61
C ALA A 96 -38.35 -28.75 -24.14
N ARG A 97 -38.37 -27.40 -24.16
CA ARG A 97 -39.48 -26.50 -23.79
C ARG A 97 -40.48 -26.30 -24.94
N GLY A 98 -40.62 -27.31 -25.80
CA GLY A 98 -41.48 -27.32 -26.99
C GLY A 98 -42.75 -28.16 -26.82
N GLY A 99 -43.14 -28.49 -25.59
CA GLY A 99 -44.41 -29.14 -25.28
C GLY A 99 -45.50 -28.11 -24.97
N PRO A 100 -46.77 -28.35 -25.35
CA PRO A 100 -47.90 -27.44 -25.10
C PRO A 100 -48.14 -27.11 -23.61
N ASP A 101 -47.51 -27.85 -22.70
CA ASP A 101 -47.63 -27.68 -21.25
C ASP A 101 -46.62 -26.67 -20.65
N PHE A 102 -45.74 -26.05 -21.45
CA PHE A 102 -44.71 -25.08 -21.00
C PHE A 102 -45.02 -23.61 -21.32
N GLU A 103 -46.21 -23.29 -21.83
CA GLU A 103 -46.66 -21.89 -21.91
C GLU A 103 -47.11 -21.42 -20.52
N GLU A 104 -46.24 -20.62 -19.89
CA GLU A 104 -46.60 -19.90 -18.69
C GLU A 104 -47.81 -19.01 -18.95
N GLY A 105 -48.82 -19.10 -18.09
CA GLY A 105 -50.06 -18.35 -18.26
C GLY A 105 -49.82 -16.83 -18.29
N PRO A 106 -50.76 -16.04 -18.83
CA PRO A 106 -50.61 -14.60 -19.09
C PRO A 106 -50.37 -13.71 -17.86
N HIS A 107 -50.21 -14.29 -16.67
CA HIS A 107 -49.95 -13.61 -15.40
C HIS A 107 -48.52 -13.76 -14.88
N SER A 108 -47.66 -14.49 -15.59
CA SER A 108 -46.24 -14.56 -15.25
C SER A 108 -45.56 -13.26 -15.66
N ALA A 109 -45.50 -12.34 -14.70
CA ALA A 109 -44.99 -10.98 -14.90
C ALA A 109 -43.46 -10.92 -15.03
N LEU A 110 -42.77 -12.01 -14.72
CA LEU A 110 -41.32 -12.09 -14.65
C LEU A 110 -40.84 -13.27 -15.50
N ASN A 111 -39.78 -13.07 -16.28
CA ASN A 111 -39.17 -14.18 -17.02
C ASN A 111 -38.32 -15.06 -16.07
N ASP A 112 -38.08 -16.31 -16.47
CA ASP A 112 -37.33 -17.28 -15.64
C ASP A 112 -35.96 -16.75 -15.19
N GLU A 113 -35.25 -15.99 -16.03
CA GLU A 113 -33.94 -15.42 -15.68
C GLU A 113 -34.05 -14.37 -14.57
N GLU A 114 -35.04 -13.48 -14.68
CA GLU A 114 -35.33 -12.46 -13.66
C GLU A 114 -35.84 -13.10 -12.34
N PHE A 115 -36.49 -14.26 -12.44
CA PHE A 115 -36.86 -15.06 -11.28
C PHE A 115 -35.62 -15.63 -10.58
N TYR A 116 -34.67 -16.19 -11.33
CA TYR A 116 -33.42 -16.71 -10.75
C TYR A 116 -32.55 -15.62 -10.14
N ASP A 117 -32.42 -14.46 -10.82
CA ASP A 117 -31.71 -13.29 -10.28
C ASP A 117 -32.34 -12.79 -8.98
N ALA A 118 -33.67 -12.74 -8.91
CA ALA A 118 -34.40 -12.33 -7.70
C ALA A 118 -34.23 -13.32 -6.55
N VAL A 119 -34.21 -14.63 -6.85
CA VAL A 119 -33.98 -15.68 -5.84
C VAL A 119 -32.54 -15.62 -5.32
N GLU A 120 -31.55 -15.47 -6.18
CA GLU A 120 -30.14 -15.35 -5.79
C GLU A 120 -29.91 -14.11 -4.92
N SER A 121 -30.44 -12.95 -5.34
CA SER A 121 -30.37 -11.72 -4.55
C SER A 121 -31.09 -11.84 -3.18
N ALA A 122 -32.20 -12.59 -3.11
CA ALA A 122 -32.88 -12.84 -1.84
C ALA A 122 -32.05 -13.73 -0.91
N LEU A 123 -31.31 -14.71 -1.44
CA LEU A 123 -30.42 -15.57 -0.66
C LEU A 123 -29.23 -14.77 -0.10
N ASP A 124 -28.58 -13.96 -0.94
CA ASP A 124 -27.49 -13.07 -0.51
C ASP A 124 -27.91 -12.14 0.63
N LYS A 125 -29.12 -11.57 0.52
CA LYS A 125 -29.68 -10.69 1.55
C LYS A 125 -29.92 -11.40 2.88
N ILE A 126 -30.35 -12.67 2.85
CA ILE A 126 -30.56 -13.48 4.06
C ILE A 126 -29.21 -13.78 4.73
N GLU A 127 -28.19 -14.11 3.95
CA GLU A 127 -26.84 -14.36 4.45
C GLU A 127 -26.23 -13.10 5.07
N GLU A 128 -26.32 -11.95 4.38
CA GLU A 128 -25.84 -10.67 4.90
C GLU A 128 -26.55 -10.28 6.21
N GLU A 129 -27.87 -10.49 6.31
CA GLU A 129 -28.61 -10.23 7.54
C GLU A 129 -28.19 -11.19 8.68
N ALA A 130 -27.89 -12.44 8.36
CA ALA A 130 -27.38 -13.41 9.33
C ALA A 130 -26.01 -12.99 9.86
N GLU A 131 -25.08 -12.60 8.99
CA GLU A 131 -23.78 -12.07 9.38
C GLU A 131 -23.90 -10.81 10.23
N PHE A 132 -24.80 -9.89 9.87
CA PHE A 132 -25.02 -8.66 10.61
C PHE A 132 -25.54 -8.95 12.03
N ARG A 133 -26.48 -9.89 12.18
CA ARG A 133 -26.96 -10.34 13.49
C ARG A 133 -25.85 -10.99 14.31
N GLU A 134 -24.95 -11.73 13.69
CA GLU A 134 -23.80 -12.33 14.37
C GLU A 134 -22.81 -11.26 14.88
N ARG A 135 -22.49 -10.26 14.05
CA ARG A 135 -21.65 -9.11 14.45
C ARG A 135 -22.24 -8.37 15.64
N LEU A 136 -23.56 -8.16 15.68
CA LEU A 136 -24.24 -7.53 16.82
C LEU A 136 -24.14 -8.37 18.10
N LYS A 137 -24.29 -9.70 18.02
CA LYS A 137 -24.11 -10.59 19.18
C LYS A 137 -22.68 -10.54 19.73
N ASN A 138 -21.68 -10.49 18.85
CA ASN A 138 -20.27 -10.40 19.22
C ASN A 138 -19.96 -9.06 19.92
N ILE A 139 -20.52 -7.95 19.43
CA ILE A 139 -20.42 -6.64 20.11
C ILE A 139 -21.07 -6.70 21.51
N HIS A 140 -22.26 -7.31 21.62
CA HIS A 140 -22.92 -7.44 22.91
C HIS A 140 -22.09 -8.24 23.92
N GLN A 141 -21.46 -9.35 23.50
CA GLN A 141 -20.53 -10.13 24.34
C GLN A 141 -19.32 -9.31 24.82
N ASN A 142 -18.78 -8.43 23.97
CA ASN A 142 -17.64 -7.58 24.33
C ASN A 142 -18.02 -6.38 25.20
N VAL A 143 -19.29 -5.97 25.24
CA VAL A 143 -19.77 -4.90 26.13
C VAL A 143 -20.10 -5.44 27.52
N THR A 144 -20.59 -6.67 27.66
CA THR A 144 -20.86 -7.28 28.98
C THR A 144 -19.60 -7.65 29.76
N SER A 145 -18.42 -7.64 29.12
CA SER A 145 -17.11 -7.85 29.77
C SER A 145 -16.48 -6.56 30.30
N VAL A 146 -17.13 -5.40 30.11
CA VAL A 146 -16.72 -4.15 30.75
C VAL A 146 -17.39 -4.05 32.11
N SER A 147 -16.56 -3.88 33.14
CA SER A 147 -16.87 -3.72 34.56
C SER A 147 -18.17 -2.97 34.82
N LYS A 148 -18.97 -3.41 35.81
CA LYS A 148 -20.15 -2.69 36.31
C LYS A 148 -19.82 -1.20 36.48
N ALA A 149 -20.64 -0.30 35.93
CA ALA A 149 -20.42 1.15 35.94
C ALA A 149 -20.18 1.73 37.36
N THR A 150 -20.63 1.03 38.39
CA THR A 150 -20.40 1.33 39.82
C THR A 150 -18.94 1.21 40.28
N SER A 151 -18.03 0.65 39.46
CA SER A 151 -16.60 0.54 39.80
C SER A 151 -15.75 1.71 39.29
N HIS A 152 -16.36 2.75 38.72
CA HIS A 152 -15.63 3.90 38.18
C HIS A 152 -15.43 4.99 39.23
N ARG A 153 -14.20 5.52 39.37
CA ARG A 153 -13.74 6.48 40.41
C ARG A 153 -14.51 7.81 40.47
N LEU A 154 -15.32 8.11 39.46
CA LEU A 154 -16.10 9.35 39.33
C LEU A 154 -17.61 9.13 39.53
N TRP A 155 -18.06 7.91 39.88
CA TRP A 155 -19.47 7.63 40.15
C TRP A 155 -19.80 7.87 41.63
N PRO A 156 -20.61 8.87 41.99
CA PRO A 156 -21.08 9.05 43.37
C PRO A 156 -22.14 7.99 43.71
N GLU A 157 -22.08 7.42 44.91
CA GLU A 157 -23.19 6.63 45.47
C GLU A 157 -24.39 7.50 45.84
#